data_AF-A0A7V4SY05-F1
#
_entry.id   AF-A0A7V4SY05-F1
#
_cell.length_a   1.000
_cell.length_b   1.000
_cell.length_c   1.000
_cell.angle_alpha   90.00
_cell.angle_beta   90.00
_cell.angle_gamma   90.00
#
_symmetry.space_group_name_H-M   'P 1'
#
loop_
_entity.id
_entity.type
_entity.pdbx_description
1 polymer ?
#
loop_
_entity_poly.entity_id
_entity_poly.type
_entity_poly.pdbx_seq_one_letter_code
_entity_poly.pdbx_strand_id
1 'polypeptide(L)'
;MNVSSTQSADRRINTTSSAQEDKRLREACKQFEGIFLGLLLKSMRKTVTKADLFGSDREEEFFREMLDTELCERAAGAQSLGIADMLYRQLSSSVKPNDIGDELKRGNNR
;
A
#
# COMPACT_ATOMS: atom_id res chain seq x y z
N MET A 1 40.38 -18.60 23.06
CA MET A 1 40.42 -17.47 22.10
C MET A 1 39.23 -17.60 21.15
N ASN A 2 38.31 -16.64 21.26
CA ASN A 2 37.33 -16.14 20.29
C ASN A 2 36.36 -17.09 19.55
N VAL A 3 35.17 -17.31 20.15
CA VAL A 3 33.96 -17.79 19.46
C VAL A 3 33.02 -16.65 19.00
N SER A 4 33.47 -15.39 19.05
CA SER A 4 32.61 -14.22 18.76
C SER A 4 32.50 -13.86 17.26
N SER A 5 33.12 -14.62 16.34
CA SER A 5 33.23 -14.22 14.93
C SER A 5 32.11 -14.70 13.99
N THR A 6 31.17 -15.55 14.44
CA THR A 6 30.13 -16.15 13.55
C THR A 6 28.74 -15.54 13.67
N GLN A 7 28.46 -14.67 14.64
CA GLN A 7 27.12 -14.08 14.85
C GLN A 7 26.78 -12.93 13.88
N SER A 8 27.77 -12.41 13.16
CA SER A 8 27.65 -11.20 12.32
C SER A 8 27.07 -11.44 10.92
N ALA A 9 26.99 -12.70 10.47
CA ALA A 9 26.51 -13.06 9.13
C ALA A 9 24.99 -13.33 9.11
N ASP A 10 24.46 -14.00 10.14
CA ASP A 10 23.06 -14.40 10.24
C ASP A 10 22.11 -13.19 10.44
N ARG A 11 22.56 -12.19 11.21
CA ARG A 11 21.81 -10.96 11.47
C ARG A 11 21.54 -10.12 10.21
N ARG A 12 22.38 -10.22 9.18
CA ARG A 12 22.25 -9.41 7.95
C ARG A 12 21.11 -9.88 7.06
N ILE A 13 20.86 -11.20 7.01
CA ILE A 13 19.84 -11.81 6.15
C ILE A 13 18.42 -11.50 6.66
N ASN A 14 18.24 -11.45 7.98
CA ASN A 14 16.94 -11.16 8.57
C ASN A 14 16.55 -9.67 8.42
N THR A 15 17.52 -8.76 8.49
CA THR A 15 17.29 -7.32 8.33
C THR A 15 17.02 -6.89 6.88
N THR A 16 17.59 -7.59 5.89
CA THR A 16 17.30 -7.31 4.47
C THR A 16 15.92 -7.81 4.05
N SER A 17 15.45 -8.94 4.58
CA SER A 17 14.08 -9.42 4.32
C SER A 17 13.04 -8.42 4.84
N SER A 18 13.19 -7.96 6.09
CA SER A 18 12.22 -7.04 6.68
C SER A 18 12.21 -5.67 5.99
N ALA A 19 13.37 -5.15 5.56
CA ALA A 19 13.43 -3.89 4.82
C ALA A 19 12.84 -3.99 3.41
N GLN A 20 13.01 -5.14 2.75
CA GLN A 20 12.44 -5.41 1.43
C GLN A 20 10.91 -5.59 1.51
N GLU A 21 10.43 -6.30 2.53
CA GLU A 21 9.01 -6.46 2.82
C GLU A 21 8.34 -5.13 3.16
N ASP A 22 9.00 -4.29 3.96
CA ASP A 22 8.52 -2.94 4.30
C ASP A 22 8.37 -2.06 3.05
N LYS A 23 9.39 -2.07 2.18
CA LYS A 23 9.34 -1.35 0.91
C LYS A 23 8.21 -1.85 0.00
N ARG A 24 8.00 -3.17 -0.08
CA ARG A 24 6.89 -3.76 -0.85
C ARG A 24 5.53 -3.39 -0.28
N LEU A 25 5.39 -3.37 1.05
CA LEU A 25 4.17 -2.96 1.73
C LEU A 25 3.81 -1.51 1.40
N ARG A 26 4.81 -0.62 1.47
CA ARG A 26 4.63 0.80 1.17
C ARG A 26 4.25 1.04 -0.29
N GLU A 27 4.88 0.31 -1.20
CA GLU A 27 4.57 0.36 -2.63
C GLU A 27 3.13 -0.12 -2.92
N ALA A 28 2.71 -1.22 -2.31
CA ALA A 28 1.35 -1.73 -2.45
C ALA A 28 0.30 -0.72 -1.92
N CYS A 29 0.57 -0.06 -0.79
CA CYS A 29 -0.30 0.98 -0.25
C CYS A 29 -0.44 2.18 -1.21
N LYS A 30 0.65 2.57 -1.89
CA LYS A 30 0.61 3.65 -2.90
C LYS A 30 -0.23 3.27 -4.11
N GLN A 31 -0.05 2.06 -4.63
CA GLN A 31 -0.86 1.56 -5.75
C GLN A 31 -2.35 1.50 -5.39
N PHE A 32 -2.66 1.09 -4.15
CA PHE A 32 -4.03 1.07 -3.65
C PHE A 32 -4.66 2.47 -3.59
N GLU A 33 -3.91 3.49 -3.15
CA GLU A 33 -4.38 4.88 -3.14
C GLU A 33 -4.78 5.37 -4.54
N GLY A 34 -4.01 5.01 -5.57
CA GLY A 34 -4.36 5.31 -6.96
C GLY A 34 -5.69 4.68 -7.41
N ILE A 35 -5.90 3.40 -7.10
CA ILE A 35 -7.16 2.69 -7.42
C ILE A 35 -8.33 3.32 -6.65
N PHE A 36 -8.13 3.61 -5.36
CA PHE A 36 -9.16 4.20 -4.51
C PHE A 36 -9.56 5.59 -5.01
N LEU A 37 -8.62 6.40 -5.50
CA LEU A 37 -8.92 7.69 -6.10
C LEU A 37 -9.84 7.56 -7.32
N GLY A 38 -9.59 6.59 -8.21
CA GLY A 38 -10.48 6.30 -9.33
C GLY A 38 -11.89 5.96 -8.87
N LEU A 39 -12.02 5.15 -7.83
CA LEU A 39 -13.32 4.81 -7.24
C LEU A 39 -14.01 6.04 -6.60
N LEU A 40 -13.26 6.90 -5.93
CA LEU A 40 -13.75 8.14 -5.33
C LEU A 40 -14.30 9.07 -6.41
N LEU A 41 -13.52 9.34 -7.46
CA LEU A 41 -13.91 10.20 -8.58
C LEU A 41 -15.16 9.66 -9.29
N LYS A 42 -15.21 8.35 -9.52
CA LYS A 42 -16.39 7.68 -10.09
C LYS A 42 -17.62 7.84 -9.21
N SER A 43 -17.46 7.70 -7.89
CA SER A 43 -18.55 7.86 -6.92
C SER A 43 -19.06 9.31 -6.86
N MET A 44 -18.16 10.30 -6.83
CA MET A 44 -18.53 11.73 -6.86
C MET A 44 -19.27 12.11 -8.15
N ARG A 45 -18.93 11.51 -9.29
CA ARG A 45 -19.68 11.76 -10.54
C ARG A 45 -21.06 11.13 -10.54
N LYS A 46 -21.23 9.96 -9.92
CA LYS A 46 -22.56 9.34 -9.77
C LYS A 46 -23.52 10.20 -8.96
N THR A 47 -23.02 11.09 -8.08
CA THR A 47 -23.88 12.03 -7.33
C THR A 47 -24.28 13.25 -8.14
N VAL A 48 -23.62 13.52 -9.27
CA VAL A 48 -24.05 14.57 -10.20
C VAL A 48 -25.17 14.00 -11.06
N THR A 49 -26.39 14.50 -10.89
CA THR A 49 -27.51 14.19 -11.77
C THR A 49 -27.12 14.55 -13.20
N LYS A 50 -27.13 13.56 -14.10
CA LYS A 50 -27.00 13.82 -15.54
C LYS A 50 -28.19 14.71 -15.92
N ALA A 51 -27.94 15.98 -16.18
CA ALA A 51 -28.95 16.83 -16.79
C ALA A 51 -29.22 16.24 -18.17
N ASP A 52 -30.41 15.69 -18.37
CA ASP A 52 -30.91 15.07 -19.60
C ASP A 52 -30.99 16.05 -20.80
N LEU A 53 -30.32 17.20 -20.69
CA LEU A 53 -30.30 18.28 -21.65
C LEU A 53 -29.33 17.99 -22.81
N PHE A 54 -28.30 17.18 -22.55
CA PHE A 54 -27.42 16.61 -23.55
C PHE A 54 -27.44 15.10 -23.30
N GLY A 55 -28.11 14.36 -24.19
CA GLY A 55 -28.21 12.91 -24.09
C GLY A 55 -26.82 12.30 -23.85
N SER A 56 -26.75 11.21 -23.08
CA SER A 56 -25.47 10.59 -22.76
C SER A 56 -24.77 10.07 -24.01
N ASP A 57 -23.86 10.87 -24.57
CA ASP A 57 -23.05 10.45 -25.70
C ASP A 57 -22.03 9.43 -25.21
N ARG A 58 -22.19 8.19 -25.70
CA ARG A 58 -21.32 7.05 -25.38
C ARG A 58 -19.84 7.35 -25.70
N GLU A 59 -19.59 8.29 -26.61
CA GLU A 59 -18.28 8.82 -26.97
C GLU A 59 -17.67 9.67 -25.85
N GLU A 60 -18.45 10.55 -25.21
CA GLU A 60 -18.01 11.35 -24.06
C GLU A 60 -17.62 10.45 -22.88
N GLU A 61 -18.39 9.39 -22.65
CA GLU A 61 -18.10 8.41 -21.59
C GLU A 61 -16.78 7.67 -21.86
N PHE A 62 -16.52 7.27 -23.11
CA PHE A 62 -15.25 6.64 -23.49
C PHE A 62 -14.04 7.56 -23.28
N PHE A 63 -14.10 8.80 -23.79
CA PHE A 63 -13.00 9.76 -23.59
C PHE A 63 -12.80 10.11 -22.11
N ARG A 64 -13.87 10.13 -21.31
CA ARG A 64 -13.79 10.30 -19.85
C ARG A 64 -13.12 9.13 -19.15
N GLU A 65 -13.43 7.89 -19.52
CA GLU A 65 -12.78 6.72 -18.93
C GLU A 65 -11.28 6.71 -19.22
N MET A 66 -10.88 7.11 -20.44
CA MET A 66 -9.48 7.28 -20.79
C MET A 66 -8.80 8.38 -19.95
N LEU A 67 -9.46 9.53 -19.76
CA LEU A 67 -8.97 10.61 -18.90
C LEU A 67 -8.84 10.16 -17.44
N ASP A 68 -9.82 9.41 -16.93
CA ASP A 68 -9.80 8.90 -15.57
C ASP A 68 -8.64 7.93 -15.34
N THR A 69 -8.35 7.08 -16.32
CA THR A 69 -7.23 6.14 -16.28
C THR A 69 -5.90 6.88 -16.13
N GLU A 70 -5.65 7.86 -17.00
CA GLU A 70 -4.45 8.72 -16.94
C GLU A 70 -4.35 9.50 -15.62
N LEU A 71 -5.48 10.01 -15.13
CA LEU A 71 -5.51 10.74 -13.87
C LEU A 71 -5.16 9.83 -12.67
N CYS A 72 -5.67 8.60 -12.66
CA CYS A 72 -5.35 7.61 -11.64
C CYS A 72 -3.87 7.20 -11.68
N GLU A 73 -3.32 6.98 -12.88
CA GLU A 73 -1.89 6.67 -13.05
C GLU A 73 -0.99 7.80 -12.56
N ARG A 74 -1.32 9.05 -12.90
CA ARG A 74 -0.57 10.22 -12.41
C ARG A 74 -0.70 10.42 -10.90
N ALA A 75 -1.88 10.18 -10.34
CA ALA A 75 -2.11 10.31 -8.91
C ALA A 75 -1.41 9.22 -8.08
N ALA A 76 -1.23 8.01 -8.63
CA ALA A 76 -0.41 6.98 -7.99
C ALA A 76 1.06 7.42 -7.84
N GLY A 77 1.56 8.23 -8.77
CA GLY A 77 2.91 8.83 -8.71
C GLY A 77 3.00 10.10 -7.87
N ALA A 78 1.96 10.93 -7.89
CA ALA A 78 1.86 12.15 -7.10
C ALA A 78 1.22 11.85 -5.75
N GLN A 79 2.03 11.53 -4.75
CA GLN A 79 1.60 11.31 -3.36
C GLN A 79 0.69 12.47 -2.86
N SER A 80 -0.63 12.31 -2.95
CA SER A 80 -1.56 13.45 -2.94
C SER A 80 -2.59 13.45 -1.80
N LEU A 81 -3.00 12.29 -1.28
CA LEU A 81 -4.09 12.20 -0.29
C LEU A 81 -3.64 11.67 1.08
N GLY A 82 -2.46 11.05 1.17
CA GLY A 82 -1.91 10.53 2.42
C GLY A 82 -2.61 9.27 2.93
N ILE A 83 -3.53 8.70 2.14
CA ILE A 83 -4.26 7.47 2.48
C ILE A 83 -3.29 6.28 2.47
N ALA A 84 -2.35 6.26 1.53
CA ALA A 84 -1.31 5.24 1.48
C ALA A 84 -0.49 5.19 2.77
N ASP A 85 -0.11 6.34 3.32
CA ASP A 85 0.66 6.42 4.56
C ASP A 85 -0.18 6.02 5.78
N MET A 86 -1.47 6.39 5.82
CA MET A 86 -2.39 5.93 6.87
C MET A 86 -2.57 4.41 6.84
N LEU A 87 -2.80 3.85 5.65
CA LEU A 87 -2.97 2.41 5.46
C LEU A 87 -1.70 1.65 5.82
N TYR A 88 -0.54 2.16 5.40
CA TYR A 88 0.75 1.59 5.76
C TYR A 88 0.96 1.60 7.29
N ARG A 89 0.64 2.69 8.00
CA ARG A 89 0.75 2.74 9.48
C ARG A 89 -0.12 1.69 10.17
N GLN A 90 -1.34 1.47 9.67
CA GLN A 90 -2.21 0.43 10.18
C GLN A 90 -1.63 -0.96 9.92
N LEU A 91 -1.26 -1.23 8.67
CA LEU A 91 -0.83 -2.57 8.26
C LEU A 91 0.55 -2.94 8.81
N SER A 92 1.51 -2.01 8.82
CA SER A 92 2.83 -2.21 9.44
C SER A 92 2.75 -2.47 10.95
N SER A 93 1.74 -1.91 11.63
CA SER A 93 1.51 -2.18 13.06
C SER A 93 0.96 -3.60 13.30
N SER A 94 0.18 -4.16 12.37
CA SER A 94 -0.34 -5.53 12.42
C SER A 94 0.64 -6.59 11.87
N VAL A 95 1.54 -6.20 10.96
CA VAL A 95 2.53 -7.09 10.33
C VAL A 95 3.78 -7.25 11.18
N LYS A 96 3.92 -6.55 12.31
CA LYS A 96 4.94 -6.91 13.31
C LYS A 96 4.77 -8.40 13.63
N PRO A 97 5.76 -9.25 13.29
CA PRO A 97 5.65 -10.66 13.59
C PRO A 97 5.52 -10.74 15.10
N ASN A 98 4.41 -11.31 15.58
CA ASN A 98 4.33 -11.77 16.94
C ASN A 98 5.64 -12.51 17.26
N ASP A 99 6.37 -11.98 18.23
CA ASP A 99 7.02 -12.57 19.41
C ASP A 99 6.76 -14.06 19.75
N ILE A 100 6.37 -14.92 18.79
CA ILE A 100 6.19 -16.38 18.95
C ILE A 100 7.56 -17.07 19.17
N GLY A 101 8.67 -16.39 18.83
CA GLY A 101 10.02 -16.91 19.04
C GLY A 101 10.63 -16.66 20.42
N ASP A 102 10.11 -15.71 21.20
CA ASP A 102 10.72 -15.30 22.48
C ASP A 102 10.11 -16.00 23.71
N GLU A 103 8.90 -16.54 23.60
CA GLU A 103 8.32 -17.37 24.66
C GLU A 103 8.93 -18.78 24.73
N LEU A 104 9.37 -19.34 23.60
CA LEU A 104 9.99 -20.68 23.54
C LEU A 104 11.42 -20.73 24.12
N LYS A 105 12.09 -19.59 24.30
CA LYS A 105 13.41 -19.51 24.95
C LYS A 105 13.34 -19.29 26.46
N ARG A 106 12.22 -18.77 26.99
CA ARG A 106 12.02 -18.56 28.44
C ARG A 106 11.62 -19.83 29.19
N GLY A 107 11.07 -20.83 28.50
CA GLY A 107 10.63 -22.09 29.10
C GLY A 107 11.74 -23.12 29.36
N ASN A 108 12.92 -23.00 28.73
CA ASN A 108 13.97 -24.02 28.79
C ASN A 108 15.12 -23.68 29.78
N ASN A 109 14.86 -22.82 30.77
CA ASN A 109 15.84 -22.46 31.79
C ASN A 109 15.23 -22.41 33.20
N ARG A 110 14.47 -23.45 33.54
CA ARG A 110 14.10 -23.82 34.91
C ARG A 110 14.33 -25.31 35.10
#